data_AF-A0A1F5UT44-F1
#
_entry.id   AF-A0A1F5UT44-F1
#
_cell.length_a   1.000
_cell.length_b   1.000
_cell.length_c   1.000
_cell.angle_alpha   90.00
_cell.angle_beta   90.00
_cell.angle_gamma   90.00
#
_symmetry.space_group_name_H-M   'P 1'
#
loop_
_entity.id
_entity.type
_entity.pdbx_description
1 polymer ?
#
loop_
_entity_poly.entity_id
_entity_poly.type
_entity_poly.pdbx_seq_one_letter_code
_entity_poly.pdbx_strand_id
1 'polypeptide(L)'
;MQIGFIKKEDGIGEVVGLLRQINGKLGQPGPEKTPNIEKRLLNIREASVMTGLAVGTIYNLVSCRKIPVVRANRKLLFDRKKLEGWIASNSIDPYDKNKSYL
;
A
#
# COMPACT_ATOMS: atom_id res chain seq x y z
N MET A 1 -56.55 10.33 23.60
CA MET A 1 -56.29 10.14 22.15
C MET A 1 -54.79 10.18 21.93
N GLN A 2 -54.16 9.06 21.57
CA GLN A 2 -52.75 9.02 21.18
C GLN A 2 -52.65 9.26 19.67
N ILE A 3 -52.01 10.35 19.27
CA ILE A 3 -51.65 10.59 17.87
C ILE A 3 -50.46 9.67 17.53
N GLY A 4 -50.69 8.76 16.59
CA GLY A 4 -49.68 7.78 16.15
C GLY A 4 -48.52 8.48 15.47
N PHE A 5 -47.31 8.18 15.94
CA PHE A 5 -46.07 8.52 15.25
C PHE A 5 -46.10 7.90 13.85
N ILE A 6 -46.15 8.74 12.83
CA ILE A 6 -45.98 8.36 11.43
C ILE A 6 -44.59 7.73 11.33
N LYS A 7 -44.54 6.41 11.07
CA LYS A 7 -43.28 5.70 10.81
C LYS A 7 -42.67 6.31 9.55
N LYS A 8 -41.61 7.09 9.74
CA LYS A 8 -40.75 7.56 8.66
C LYS A 8 -40.21 6.31 7.98
N GLU A 9 -40.60 6.10 6.74
CA GLU A 9 -40.00 5.07 5.90
C GLU A 9 -38.55 5.50 5.68
N ASP A 10 -37.68 4.95 6.53
CA ASP A 10 -36.28 5.31 6.62
C ASP A 10 -35.57 4.86 5.34
N GLY A 11 -35.58 5.69 4.29
CA GLY A 11 -34.80 5.46 3.07
C GLY A 11 -33.31 5.23 3.34
N ILE A 12 -32.84 5.65 4.52
CA ILE A 12 -31.50 5.33 5.04
C ILE A 12 -31.31 3.81 5.21
N GLY A 13 -32.32 3.08 5.69
CA GLY A 13 -32.27 1.63 5.89
C GLY A 13 -32.13 0.87 4.57
N GLU A 14 -32.79 1.33 3.51
CA GLU A 14 -32.70 0.75 2.17
C GLU A 14 -31.32 1.00 1.54
N VAL A 15 -30.80 2.23 1.68
CA VAL A 15 -29.44 2.59 1.24
C VAL A 15 -28.39 1.78 1.99
N VAL A 16 -28.55 1.56 3.30
CA VAL A 16 -27.66 0.71 4.10
C VAL A 16 -27.71 -0.75 3.64
N GLY A 17 -28.89 -1.27 3.32
CA GLY A 17 -29.07 -2.60 2.75
C GLY A 17 -28.34 -2.76 1.41
N LEU A 18 -28.45 -1.76 0.54
CA LEU A 18 -27.79 -1.74 -0.76
C LEU A 18 -26.26 -1.65 -0.62
N LEU A 19 -25.75 -0.81 0.30
CA LEU A 19 -24.32 -0.71 0.59
C LEU A 19 -23.74 -2.06 1.06
N ARG A 20 -24.47 -2.79 1.90
CA ARG A 20 -24.06 -4.14 2.35
C ARG A 20 -23.96 -5.12 1.18
N GLN A 21 -24.89 -5.05 0.24
CA GLN A 21 -24.91 -5.91 -0.95
C GLN A 21 -23.78 -5.58 -1.94
N ILE A 22 -23.46 -4.29 -2.12
CA ILE A 22 -22.33 -3.84 -2.93
C ILE A 22 -21.02 -4.33 -2.33
N ASN A 23 -20.83 -4.15 -1.02
CA ASN A 23 -19.62 -4.61 -0.34
C ASN A 23 -19.48 -6.15 -0.35
N GLY A 24 -20.57 -6.90 -0.49
CA GLY A 24 -20.55 -8.36 -0.67
C GLY A 24 -20.26 -8.83 -2.11
N LYS A 25 -20.48 -7.98 -3.13
CA LYS A 25 -20.19 -8.27 -4.55
C LYS A 25 -18.77 -7.85 -4.95
N LEU A 26 -18.22 -6.83 -4.29
CA LEU A 26 -16.79 -6.58 -4.29
C LEU A 26 -16.17 -7.72 -3.47
N GLY A 27 -15.44 -8.62 -4.14
CA GLY A 27 -14.77 -9.72 -3.45
C GLY A 27 -14.03 -9.18 -2.22
N GLN A 28 -14.12 -9.90 -1.10
CA GLN A 28 -13.44 -9.57 0.14
C GLN A 28 -12.02 -9.05 -0.18
N PRO A 29 -11.54 -7.94 0.41
CA PRO A 29 -10.09 -7.79 0.50
C PRO A 29 -9.59 -9.11 1.10
N GLY A 30 -8.82 -9.85 0.30
CA GLY A 30 -8.42 -11.22 0.64
C GLY A 30 -7.82 -11.27 2.04
N PRO A 31 -7.91 -12.43 2.71
CA PRO A 31 -7.75 -12.55 4.16
C PRO A 31 -6.56 -11.73 4.64
N GLU A 32 -6.84 -10.82 5.56
CA GLU A 32 -5.86 -10.29 6.51
C GLU A 32 -5.12 -11.45 7.17
N LYS A 33 -4.01 -11.88 6.54
CA LYS A 33 -3.11 -12.90 7.07
C LYS A 33 -2.22 -12.24 8.13
N THR A 34 -2.57 -12.53 9.38
CA THR A 34 -1.69 -12.83 10.54
C THR A 34 -0.26 -13.30 10.19
N PRO A 35 0.72 -13.34 11.13
CA PRO A 35 0.98 -12.58 12.36
C PRO A 35 1.96 -11.41 12.09
N ASN A 36 2.18 -10.56 13.10
CA ASN A 36 3.16 -9.46 13.12
C ASN A 36 4.63 -9.97 13.10
N ILE A 37 5.00 -10.70 12.06
CA ILE A 37 6.39 -11.00 11.72
C ILE A 37 6.67 -10.08 10.54
N GLU A 38 7.42 -9.01 10.79
CA GLU A 38 7.81 -8.09 9.73
C GLU A 38 8.46 -8.87 8.58
N LYS A 39 7.76 -8.96 7.44
CA LYS A 39 8.26 -9.69 6.28
C LYS A 39 9.61 -9.10 5.87
N ARG A 40 10.63 -9.97 5.83
CA ARG A 40 11.97 -9.61 5.40
C ARG A 40 12.03 -9.19 3.93
N LEU A 41 11.28 -9.90 3.09
CA LEU A 41 11.22 -9.71 1.64
C LEU A 41 9.84 -9.17 1.26
N LEU A 42 9.85 -8.03 0.59
CA LEU A 42 8.68 -7.34 0.07
C LEU A 42 8.48 -7.73 -1.40
N ASN A 43 7.23 -7.89 -1.81
CA ASN A 43 6.88 -7.94 -3.23
C ASN A 43 6.85 -6.52 -3.83
N ILE A 44 6.64 -6.42 -5.14
CA ILE A 44 6.70 -5.11 -5.82
C ILE A 44 5.62 -4.10 -5.37
N ARG A 45 4.44 -4.57 -4.95
CA ARG A 45 3.38 -3.70 -4.40
C ARG A 45 3.76 -3.21 -3.01
N GLU A 46 4.27 -4.09 -2.16
CA GLU A 46 4.76 -3.73 -0.83
C GLU A 46 5.94 -2.73 -0.93
N ALA A 47 6.87 -2.93 -1.86
CA ALA A 47 7.97 -2.00 -2.14
C ALA A 47 7.47 -0.65 -2.69
N SER A 48 6.41 -0.65 -3.50
CA SER A 48 5.74 0.56 -3.99
C SER A 48 5.12 1.37 -2.86
N VAL A 49 4.44 0.71 -1.93
CA VAL A 49 3.90 1.37 -0.72
C VAL A 49 5.03 1.92 0.14
N MET A 50 6.11 1.16 0.35
CA MET A 50 7.23 1.60 1.21
C MET A 50 8.01 2.78 0.62
N THR A 51 8.19 2.84 -0.71
CA THR A 51 8.95 3.90 -1.39
C THR A 51 8.10 5.08 -1.84
N GLY A 52 6.77 4.93 -1.88
CA GLY A 52 5.85 5.90 -2.49
C GLY A 52 5.95 5.99 -4.02
N LEU A 53 6.76 5.14 -4.67
CA LEU A 53 6.94 5.17 -6.12
C LEU A 53 5.91 4.29 -6.83
N ALA A 54 5.48 4.72 -8.01
CA ALA A 54 4.65 3.89 -8.87
C ALA A 54 5.38 2.58 -9.25
N VAL A 55 4.62 1.48 -9.35
CA VAL A 55 5.17 0.15 -9.70
C VAL A 55 5.96 0.19 -11.01
N GLY A 56 5.50 0.94 -12.02
CA GLY A 56 6.23 1.13 -13.29
C GLY A 56 7.58 1.79 -13.10
N THR A 57 7.66 2.80 -12.24
CA THR A 57 8.93 3.46 -11.87
C THR A 57 9.88 2.47 -11.21
N ILE A 58 9.38 1.60 -10.32
CA ILE A 58 10.20 0.57 -9.68
C ILE A 58 10.74 -0.43 -10.71
N TYR A 59 9.93 -0.85 -11.69
CA TYR A 59 10.42 -1.67 -12.80
C TYR A 59 11.54 -0.98 -13.58
N ASN A 60 11.40 0.31 -13.87
CA ASN A 60 12.45 1.10 -14.53
C ASN A 60 13.71 1.20 -13.68
N LEU A 61 13.58 1.42 -12.37
CA LEU A 61 14.73 1.43 -11.46
C LEU A 61 15.42 0.06 -11.40
N VAL A 62 14.65 -1.04 -11.43
CA VAL A 62 15.20 -2.40 -11.46
C VAL A 62 15.94 -2.66 -12.77
N SER A 63 15.37 -2.28 -13.93
CA SER A 63 16.02 -2.47 -15.23
C SER A 63 17.29 -1.65 -15.35
N CYS A 64 17.28 -0.42 -14.82
CA CYS A 64 18.46 0.45 -14.74
C CYS A 64 19.44 0.09 -13.60
N ARG A 65 19.17 -0.96 -12.81
CA ARG A 65 19.98 -1.38 -11.64
C ARG A 65 20.19 -0.27 -10.60
N LYS A 66 19.22 0.65 -10.47
CA LYS A 66 19.26 1.79 -9.53
C LYS A 66 18.64 1.50 -8.17
N ILE A 67 17.96 0.38 -7.99
CA ILE A 67 17.29 -0.04 -6.74
C ILE A 67 17.74 -1.47 -6.37
N PRO A 68 18.01 -1.77 -5.08
CA PRO A 68 18.39 -3.11 -4.66
C PRO A 68 17.24 -4.11 -4.86
N VAL A 69 17.53 -5.23 -5.52
CA VAL A 69 16.53 -6.26 -5.82
C VAL A 69 17.09 -7.66 -5.58
N VAL A 70 16.26 -8.53 -5.04
CA VAL A 70 16.52 -9.97 -4.89
C VAL A 70 15.78 -10.70 -6.00
N ARG A 71 16.53 -11.37 -6.87
CA ARG A 71 15.97 -12.18 -7.95
C ARG A 71 15.80 -13.61 -7.45
N ALA A 72 14.55 -14.03 -7.23
CA ALA A 72 14.21 -15.37 -6.80
C ALA A 72 13.31 -16.02 -7.86
N ASN A 73 13.87 -16.90 -8.69
CA ASN A 73 13.20 -17.49 -9.84
C ASN A 73 12.62 -16.41 -10.77
N ARG A 74 11.31 -16.46 -11.04
CA ARG A 74 10.57 -15.51 -11.88
C ARG A 74 10.01 -14.32 -11.11
N LYS A 75 10.38 -14.13 -9.84
CA LYS A 75 9.87 -13.07 -8.97
C LYS A 75 10.96 -12.05 -8.61
N LEU A 76 10.56 -10.79 -8.60
CA LEU A 76 11.33 -9.69 -8.02
C LEU A 76 10.87 -9.49 -6.58
N LEU A 77 11.81 -9.57 -5.66
CA LEU A 77 11.60 -9.33 -4.24
C LEU A 77 12.57 -8.25 -3.76
N PHE A 78 12.19 -7.55 -2.70
CA PHE A 78 12.95 -6.43 -2.15
C PHE A 78 13.22 -6.69 -0.68
N ASP A 79 14.50 -6.79 -0.32
CA ASP A 79 14.89 -6.90 1.08
C ASP A 79 14.63 -5.57 1.80
N ARG A 80 13.83 -5.60 2.86
CA ARG A 80 13.37 -4.40 3.56
C ARG A 80 14.52 -3.54 4.08
N LYS A 81 15.56 -4.13 4.69
CA LYS A 81 16.70 -3.35 5.23
C LYS A 81 17.55 -2.75 4.11
N LYS A 82 17.75 -3.49 3.01
CA LYS A 82 18.47 -2.94 1.86
C LYS A 82 17.69 -1.79 1.22
N LEU A 83 16.37 -1.92 1.15
CA LEU A 83 15.51 -0.88 0.60
C LEU A 83 15.49 0.37 1.49
N GLU A 84 15.45 0.20 2.82
CA GLU A 84 15.58 1.30 3.78
C GLU A 84 16.93 2.03 3.66
N GLY A 85 18.05 1.29 3.58
CA GLY A 85 19.36 1.87 3.35
C GLY A 85 19.46 2.61 2.00
N TRP A 86 18.77 2.11 0.97
CA TRP A 86 18.65 2.81 -0.31
C TRP A 86 17.85 4.11 -0.18
N ILE A 87 16.73 4.12 0.55
CA ILE A 87 15.95 5.35 0.82
C ILE A 87 16.84 6.38 1.53
N ALA A 88 17.55 5.97 2.58
CA ALA A 88 18.46 6.85 3.31
C ALA A 88 19.58 7.42 2.41
N SER A 89 20.11 6.60 1.49
CA SER A 89 21.18 7.03 0.58
C SER A 89 20.72 8.02 -0.49
N ASN A 90 19.46 7.90 -0.92
CA ASN A 90 18.84 8.83 -1.88
C ASN A 90 18.21 10.05 -1.21
N SER A 91 18.15 10.07 0.12
CA SER A 91 17.77 11.26 0.87
C SER A 91 18.87 12.30 0.78
N ILE A 92 18.47 13.53 0.49
CA ILE A 92 19.34 14.70 0.52
C ILE A 92 19.00 15.43 1.81
N ASP A 93 19.93 15.44 2.76
CA ASP A 93 19.79 16.25 3.97
C ASP A 93 20.09 17.71 3.59
N PRO A 94 19.12 18.63 3.69
CA PRO A 94 19.27 20.03 3.29
C PRO A 94 20.40 20.78 4.03
N TYR A 95 20.96 20.21 5.10
CA TYR A 95 22.04 20.81 5.89
C TYR A 95 23.37 20.03 5.83
N ASP A 96 23.46 18.98 5.00
CA ASP A 96 24.71 18.26 4.81
C ASP A 96 25.70 19.09 4.00
N LYS A 97 26.65 19.71 4.72
CA LYS A 97 27.71 20.57 4.17
C LYS A 97 28.64 19.84 3.20
N ASN A 98 28.62 18.50 3.14
CA ASN A 98 29.46 17.69 2.25
C ASN A 98 28.74 17.23 0.97
N LYS A 99 27.43 17.44 0.83
CA LYS A 99 26.68 17.16 -0.40
C LYS A 99 26.44 18.46 -1.16
N SER A 100 27.29 18.73 -2.14
CA SER A 100 27.10 19.85 -3.07
C SER A 100 25.80 19.65 -3.86
N TYR A 101 24.85 20.56 -3.72
CA TYR A 101 23.63 20.62 -4.52
C TYR A 101 24.03 21.03 -5.94
N LEU A 102 24.27 20.02 -6.79
CA LEU A 102 24.51 20.20 -8.22
C LEU A 102 23.28 20.80 -8.92
#